data_AF-A0A662WM65-F1
#
_entry.id   AF-A0A662WM65-F1
#
_cell.length_a   1.000
_cell.length_b   1.000
_cell.length_c   1.000
_cell.angle_alpha   90.00
_cell.angle_beta   90.00
_cell.angle_gamma   90.00
#
_symmetry.space_group_name_H-M   'P 1'
#
loop_
_entity.id
_entity.type
_entity.pdbx_description
1 polymer ?
#
loop_
_entity_poly.entity_id
_entity_poly.type
_entity_poly.pdbx_seq_one_letter_code
_entity_poly.pdbx_strand_id
1 'polypeptide(L)'
;IGSMVAGVVSGYLSHVPHNLSTMKLMNPQKSYAAHMDDFIRRAEVRVPNTVAPRKRYMVATALAVLFPKGLTVRTSQIVGSFIILNGTINSLKEVDSSTVMDLFKR
;
A
#
# COMPACT_ATOMS: atom_id res chain seq x y z
N ILE A 1 -1.75 16.05 6.27
CA ILE A 1 -1.41 15.55 4.91
C ILE A 1 -0.04 14.88 4.87
N GLY A 2 1.03 15.50 5.38
CA GLY A 2 2.39 14.95 5.32
C GLY A 2 2.55 13.52 5.86
N SER A 3 1.95 13.21 7.01
CA SER A 3 1.99 11.86 7.60
C SER A 3 1.23 10.80 6.80
N MET A 4 0.13 11.17 6.15
CA MET A 4 -0.64 10.29 5.27
C MET A 4 0.15 9.97 4.00
N VAL A 5 0.73 10.98 3.35
CA VAL A 5 1.57 10.79 2.16
C VAL A 5 2.81 9.98 2.50
N ALA A 6 3.48 10.27 3.63
CA ALA A 6 4.62 9.48 4.10
C ALA A 6 4.24 8.02 4.39
N GLY A 7 3.05 7.78 4.96
CA GLY A 7 2.52 6.44 5.17
C GLY A 7 2.32 5.69 3.85
N VAL A 8 1.71 6.33 2.85
CA VAL A 8 1.50 5.74 1.52
C VAL A 8 2.84 5.45 0.82
N VAL A 9 3.77 6.40 0.84
CA VAL A 9 5.11 6.23 0.23
C VAL A 9 5.92 5.14 0.94
N SER A 10 5.90 5.10 2.27
CA SER A 10 6.57 4.07 3.07
C SER A 10 5.95 2.68 2.82
N GLY A 11 4.62 2.59 2.79
CA GLY A 11 3.89 1.37 2.43
C GLY A 11 4.17 0.90 1.00
N TYR A 12 4.41 1.84 0.09
CA TYR A 12 4.80 1.58 -1.29
C TYR A 12 6.21 1.02 -1.41
N LEU A 13 7.19 1.70 -0.81
CA LEU A 13 8.60 1.30 -0.92
C LEU A 13 8.89 -0.01 -0.18
N SER A 14 8.21 -0.27 0.94
CA SER A 14 8.42 -1.48 1.73
C SER A 14 7.81 -2.74 1.11
N HIS A 15 6.89 -2.64 0.15
CA HIS A 15 6.15 -3.82 -0.32
C HIS A 15 7.02 -4.81 -1.13
N VAL A 16 7.92 -4.32 -2.01
CA VAL A 16 8.78 -5.21 -2.82
C VAL A 16 9.79 -5.93 -1.93
N PRO A 17 10.57 -5.24 -1.07
CA PRO A 17 11.48 -5.91 -0.15
C PRO A 17 10.75 -6.89 0.76
N HIS A 18 9.60 -6.48 1.31
CA HIS A 18 8.83 -7.33 2.22
C HIS A 18 8.34 -8.62 1.54
N ASN A 19 7.75 -8.54 0.35
CA ASN A 19 7.29 -9.72 -0.40
C ASN A 19 8.45 -10.64 -0.79
N LEU A 20 9.60 -10.08 -1.16
CA LEU A 20 10.80 -10.86 -1.46
C LEU A 20 11.35 -11.57 -0.22
N SER A 21 11.36 -10.91 0.94
CA SER A 21 11.73 -11.52 2.23
C SER A 21 10.80 -12.70 2.57
N THR A 22 9.49 -12.54 2.39
CA THR A 22 8.52 -13.63 2.61
C THR A 22 8.75 -14.80 1.67
N MET A 23 8.98 -14.53 0.38
CA MET A 23 9.27 -15.59 -0.59
C MET A 23 10.59 -16.30 -0.30
N LYS A 24 11.59 -15.58 0.22
CA LYS A 24 12.85 -16.15 0.69
C LYS A 24 12.67 -17.03 1.92
N LEU A 25 11.77 -16.68 2.84
CA LEU A 25 11.42 -17.53 3.99
C LEU A 25 10.69 -18.81 3.56
N MET A 26 9.76 -18.73 2.59
CA MET A 26 9.03 -19.89 2.10
C MET A 26 9.88 -20.82 1.22
N ASN A 27 10.81 -20.25 0.45
CA ASN A 27 11.69 -20.97 -0.47
C ASN A 27 13.13 -20.48 -0.30
N PRO A 28 13.81 -20.92 0.77
CA PRO A 28 15.15 -20.42 1.13
C PRO A 28 16.22 -20.80 0.10
N GLN A 29 16.02 -21.89 -0.63
CA GLN A 29 16.93 -22.39 -1.67
C GLN A 29 17.03 -21.45 -2.88
N LYS A 30 16.00 -20.64 -3.16
CA LYS A 30 16.00 -19.70 -4.29
C LYS A 30 16.69 -18.38 -3.91
N SER A 31 17.45 -17.81 -4.84
CA SER A 31 18.06 -16.49 -4.67
C SER A 31 17.01 -15.38 -4.74
N TYR A 32 17.32 -14.21 -4.17
CA TYR A 32 16.44 -13.04 -4.26
C TYR A 32 16.18 -12.61 -5.72
N ALA A 33 17.15 -12.80 -6.61
CA ALA A 33 17.00 -12.54 -8.04
C ALA A 33 15.98 -13.49 -8.69
N ALA A 34 16.00 -14.78 -8.35
CA ALA A 34 15.01 -15.74 -8.85
C ALA A 34 13.60 -15.41 -8.34
N HIS A 35 13.49 -14.94 -7.10
CA HIS A 35 12.23 -14.45 -6.52
C HIS A 35 11.71 -13.20 -7.24
N MET A 36 12.59 -12.30 -7.65
CA MET A 36 12.22 -11.13 -8.44
C MET A 36 11.75 -11.51 -9.85
N ASP A 37 12.42 -12.45 -10.53
CA ASP A 37 11.99 -12.94 -11.85
C ASP A 37 10.61 -13.61 -11.77
N ASP A 38 10.38 -14.46 -10.76
CA ASP A 38 9.06 -15.05 -10.48
C ASP A 38 7.99 -13.96 -10.23
N PHE A 39 8.35 -12.87 -9.56
CA PHE A 39 7.45 -11.74 -9.29
C PHE A 39 7.07 -10.98 -10.58
N ILE A 40 8.03 -10.75 -11.46
CA ILE A 40 7.84 -10.08 -12.76
C ILE A 40 7.02 -10.96 -13.71
N ARG A 41 7.32 -12.26 -13.81
CA ARG A 41 6.57 -13.22 -14.64
C ARG A 41 5.10 -13.32 -14.22
N ARG A 42 4.80 -13.28 -12.91
CA ARG A 42 3.41 -13.22 -12.43
C ARG A 42 2.69 -11.94 -12.84
N ALA A 43 3.42 -10.85 -13.07
CA ALA A 43 2.85 -9.62 -13.59
C ALA A 43 2.64 -9.63 -15.11
N GLU A 44 3.33 -10.50 -15.87
CA GLU A 44 3.11 -10.65 -17.32
C GLU A 44 1.68 -11.03 -17.68
N VAL A 45 1.00 -11.82 -16.83
CA VAL A 45 -0.41 -12.20 -17.01
C VAL A 45 -1.34 -10.96 -17.03
N ARG A 46 -0.89 -9.85 -16.44
CA ARG A 46 -1.63 -8.57 -16.40
C ARG A 46 -1.30 -7.65 -17.58
N VAL A 47 -0.32 -8.01 -18.42
CA VAL A 47 0.06 -7.19 -19.57
C VAL A 47 -0.92 -7.47 -20.72
N PRO A 48 -1.60 -6.44 -21.27
CA PRO A 48 -2.53 -6.61 -22.38
C PRO A 48 -1.88 -7.31 -23.59
N ASN A 49 -2.65 -8.16 -24.28
CA ASN A 49 -2.19 -8.87 -25.48
C ASN A 49 -1.86 -7.97 -26.67
N THR A 50 -2.20 -6.68 -26.58
CA THR A 50 -1.88 -5.65 -27.55
C THR A 50 -0.42 -5.17 -27.49
N VAL A 51 0.33 -5.52 -26.43
CA VAL A 51 1.73 -5.12 -26.25
C VAL A 51 2.66 -6.11 -26.95
N ALA A 52 3.59 -5.59 -27.76
CA ALA A 52 4.58 -6.40 -28.48
C ALA A 52 5.39 -7.32 -27.53
N PRO A 53 5.67 -8.58 -27.91
CA PRO A 53 6.32 -9.57 -27.03
C PRO A 53 7.64 -9.09 -26.41
N ARG A 54 8.43 -8.32 -27.16
CA ARG A 54 9.72 -7.76 -26.69
C ARG A 54 9.57 -6.69 -25.61
N LYS A 55 8.41 -6.03 -25.50
CA LYS A 55 8.14 -4.98 -24.51
C LYS A 55 7.32 -5.50 -23.31
N ARG A 56 6.77 -6.71 -23.40
CA ARG A 56 5.95 -7.29 -22.34
C ARG A 56 6.68 -7.41 -21.02
N TYR A 57 7.92 -7.86 -21.03
CA TYR A 57 8.72 -7.99 -19.81
C TYR A 57 8.95 -6.63 -19.11
N MET A 58 9.20 -5.57 -19.88
CA MET A 58 9.33 -4.22 -19.33
C MET A 58 8.01 -3.71 -18.76
N VAL A 59 6.90 -3.92 -19.46
CA VAL A 59 5.57 -3.51 -19.00
C VAL A 59 5.13 -4.34 -17.79
N ALA A 60 5.48 -5.62 -17.73
CA ALA A 60 5.26 -6.49 -16.58
C ALA A 60 6.08 -6.05 -15.38
N THR A 61 7.36 -5.70 -15.57
CA THR A 61 8.20 -5.11 -14.52
C THR A 61 7.59 -3.82 -14.00
N ALA A 62 7.14 -2.95 -14.90
CA ALA A 62 6.45 -1.72 -14.53
C ALA A 62 5.14 -2.00 -13.77
N LEU A 63 4.33 -2.97 -14.19
CA LEU A 63 3.10 -3.37 -13.49
C LEU A 63 3.39 -4.05 -12.14
N ALA A 64 4.48 -4.79 -12.03
CA ALA A 64 4.91 -5.45 -10.80
C ALA A 64 5.36 -4.43 -9.75
N VAL A 65 6.11 -3.41 -10.18
CA VAL A 65 6.73 -2.42 -9.29
C VAL A 65 5.82 -1.21 -9.06
N LEU A 66 5.14 -0.71 -10.10
CA LEU A 66 4.31 0.50 -10.07
C LEU A 66 2.85 0.26 -9.66
N PHE A 67 2.27 -0.88 -10.05
CA PHE A 67 0.86 -1.19 -9.74
C PHE A 67 0.67 -2.60 -9.13
N PRO A 68 1.23 -2.85 -7.93
CA PRO A 68 0.98 -4.10 -7.21
C PRO A 68 -0.44 -4.11 -6.64
N LYS A 69 -1.21 -5.19 -6.80
CA LYS A 69 -2.55 -5.32 -6.17
C LYS A 69 -2.51 -5.13 -4.64
N GLY A 70 -1.44 -5.60 -3.99
CA GLY A 70 -1.24 -5.45 -2.55
C GLY A 70 -1.01 -4.00 -2.11
N LEU A 71 -0.53 -3.15 -3.00
CA LEU A 71 -0.34 -1.74 -2.74
C LEU A 71 -1.68 -1.03 -2.59
N THR A 72 -2.63 -1.26 -3.50
CA THR A 72 -3.96 -0.62 -3.44
C THR A 72 -4.66 -0.92 -2.12
N VAL A 73 -4.58 -2.17 -1.67
CA VAL A 73 -5.13 -2.58 -0.36
C VAL A 73 -4.42 -1.87 0.78
N ARG A 74 -3.08 -1.88 0.81
CA ARG A 74 -2.30 -1.22 1.87
C ARG A 74 -2.50 0.30 1.89
N THR A 75 -2.57 0.94 0.73
CA THR A 75 -2.91 2.35 0.58
C THR A 75 -4.31 2.64 1.10
N SER A 76 -5.31 1.80 0.77
CA SER A 76 -6.68 1.96 1.29
C SER A 76 -6.74 1.81 2.81
N GLN A 77 -5.95 0.91 3.40
CA GLN A 77 -5.86 0.74 4.85
C GLN A 77 -5.24 1.95 5.54
N ILE A 78 -4.16 2.50 4.99
CA ILE A 78 -3.51 3.72 5.51
C ILE A 78 -4.46 4.92 5.40
N VAL A 79 -5.10 5.10 4.25
CA VAL A 79 -6.05 6.21 4.06
C VAL A 79 -7.26 6.04 4.98
N GLY A 80 -7.82 4.84 5.08
CA GLY A 80 -8.95 4.54 5.96
C GLY A 80 -8.64 4.79 7.43
N SER A 81 -7.45 4.39 7.91
CA SER A 81 -7.07 4.64 9.31
C SER A 81 -6.93 6.14 9.61
N PHE A 82 -6.40 6.93 8.68
CA PHE A 82 -6.34 8.38 8.82
C PHE A 82 -7.73 9.02 8.82
N ILE A 83 -8.67 8.55 7.98
CA ILE A 83 -10.06 9.05 7.98
C ILE A 83 -10.72 8.80 9.33
N ILE A 84 -10.61 7.57 9.85
CA ILE A 84 -11.18 7.21 11.15
C ILE A 84 -10.56 8.06 12.26
N LEU A 85 -9.22 8.16 12.31
CA LEU A 85 -8.52 8.96 13.33
C LEU A 85 -8.94 10.43 13.30
N ASN A 86 -8.97 11.05 12.12
CA ASN A 86 -9.38 12.46 12.01
C ASN A 86 -10.87 12.64 12.34
N GLY A 87 -11.73 11.70 11.93
CA GLY A 87 -13.15 11.69 12.27
C GLY A 87 -13.39 11.61 13.78
N THR A 88 -12.72 10.69 14.47
CA THR A 88 -12.83 10.56 15.93
C THR A 88 -12.31 11.81 16.65
N ILE A 89 -11.18 12.37 16.23
CA ILE A 89 -10.63 13.61 16.83
C ILE A 89 -11.61 14.77 16.69
N ASN A 90 -12.23 14.96 15.51
CA ASN A 90 -13.20 16.03 15.31
C ASN A 90 -14.49 15.79 16.10
N SER A 91 -14.99 14.55 16.12
CA SER A 91 -16.19 14.20 16.88
C SER A 91 -15.99 14.40 18.39
N LEU A 92 -14.82 14.04 18.92
CA LEU A 92 -14.47 14.31 20.32
C LEU A 92 -14.34 15.81 20.61
N LYS A 93 -13.77 16.62 19.70
CA LYS A 93 -13.71 18.08 19.87
C LYS A 93 -15.09 18.73 19.96
N GLU A 94 -16.05 18.27 19.16
CA GLU A 94 -17.43 18.77 19.17
C GLU A 94 -18.16 18.38 20.45
N VAL A 95 -17.98 17.15 20.93
CA VAL A 95 -18.57 16.66 22.18
C VAL A 95 -17.99 17.39 23.39
N ASP A 96 -16.68 17.59 23.44
CA ASP A 96 -16.01 18.24 24.59
C ASP A 96 -16.41 19.72 24.69
N SER A 97 -16.46 20.44 23.56
CA SER A 97 -16.82 21.87 23.56
C SER A 97 -18.29 22.12 23.91
N SER A 98 -19.21 21.26 23.45
CA SER A 98 -20.65 21.40 23.76
C SER A 98 -20.98 20.94 25.18
N THR A 99 -20.41 19.82 25.62
CA THR A 99 -20.63 19.28 26.98
C THR A 99 -20.05 20.19 28.06
N VAL A 100 -18.86 20.76 27.86
CA VAL A 100 -18.25 21.71 28.82
C VAL A 100 -19.05 23.01 28.90
N MET A 101 -19.56 23.52 27.78
CA MET A 101 -20.35 24.76 27.76
C MET A 101 -21.70 24.58 28.48
N ASP A 102 -22.36 23.43 28.31
CA ASP A 102 -23.61 23.11 29.02
C ASP A 102 -23.38 22.82 30.51
N LEU A 103 -22.20 22.30 30.88
CA LEU A 103 -21.81 22.11 32.28
C LEU A 103 -21.57 23.44 33.01
N PHE A 104 -21.02 24.44 32.33
CA PHE A 104 -20.78 25.78 32.88
C PHE A 104 -22.02 26.69 32.88
N LYS A 105 -23.10 26.27 32.21
CA LYS A 105 -24.36 27.02 32.11
C LYS A 105 -25.41 26.60 33.15
N ARG A 106 -25.11 25.59 33.97
CA ARG A 106 -25.86 25.22 35.18
C ARG A 106 -25.20 25.80 36.42
#